data_AF-F8KSH0-F1
#
_entry.id   AF-F8KSH0-F1
#
_cell.length_a   1.000
_cell.length_b   1.000
_cell.length_c   1.000
_cell.angle_alpha   90.00
_cell.angle_beta   90.00
_cell.angle_gamma   90.00
#
_symmetry.space_group_name_H-M   'P 1'
#
loop_
_entity.id
_entity.type
_entity.pdbx_description
1 polymer ?
#
loop_
_entity_poly.entity_id
_entity_poly.type
_entity_poly.pdbx_seq_one_letter_code
_entity_poly.pdbx_strand_id
1 'polypeptide(L)'
;MKLLQRGFSFGAPTELETTLAKKLILSYEGLEKVRLVSSGTEATMSAIRLARAFSGKDDILKFEGCYHGHSDSLLVGAGSGCATFGVPSSLGVPQDFSRHTLVARYNDTESLKTCFKQGNIGCVIIEPIAGNMGLVPAKLEFLQELHALCAQHHAVLIFDEVMSGFRASASGSQHYHHLVPDLVTFGKVIGGGLPLACFGGRSRNYGLASPHRGGLSSRHAEW
;
A
#
# COMPACT_ATOMS: atom_id res chain seq x y z
N MET A 1 29.93 -10.65 -7.69
CA MET A 1 30.92 -9.62 -8.10
C MET A 1 30.78 -9.11 -9.54
N LYS A 2 30.31 -9.89 -10.53
CA LYS A 2 30.22 -9.44 -11.95
C LYS A 2 29.42 -8.15 -12.18
N LEU A 3 28.32 -7.94 -11.46
CA LEU A 3 27.49 -6.72 -11.59
C LEU A 3 28.21 -5.46 -11.08
N LEU A 4 28.97 -5.58 -9.99
CA LEU A 4 29.71 -4.46 -9.39
C LEU A 4 30.78 -3.89 -10.35
N GLN A 5 31.33 -4.71 -11.24
CA GLN A 5 32.32 -4.29 -12.23
C GLN A 5 31.72 -3.39 -13.32
N ARG A 6 30.39 -3.38 -13.49
CA ARG A 6 29.70 -2.56 -14.49
C ARG A 6 29.32 -1.17 -13.97
N GLY A 7 29.52 -0.89 -12.68
CA GLY A 7 29.06 0.32 -12.01
C GLY A 7 27.93 0.06 -11.00
N PHE A 8 27.79 0.95 -10.00
CA PHE A 8 26.83 0.80 -8.90
C PHE A 8 25.45 1.42 -9.20
N SER A 9 25.41 2.55 -9.91
CA SER A 9 24.19 3.27 -10.29
C SER A 9 24.45 4.10 -11.54
N PHE A 10 23.45 4.25 -12.41
CA PHE A 10 23.60 4.86 -13.74
C PHE A 10 22.73 6.09 -13.98
N GLY A 11 21.72 6.34 -13.15
CA GLY A 11 20.78 7.46 -13.35
C GLY A 11 19.95 7.38 -14.64
N ALA A 12 19.93 6.23 -15.30
CA ALA A 12 19.22 5.97 -16.55
C ALA A 12 18.62 4.54 -16.53
N PRO A 13 17.57 4.27 -17.33
CA PRO A 13 16.93 2.96 -17.37
C PRO A 13 17.88 1.83 -17.78
N THR A 14 17.64 0.65 -17.22
CA THR A 14 18.38 -0.59 -17.51
C THR A 14 17.43 -1.75 -17.80
N GLU A 15 17.86 -2.71 -18.61
CA GLU A 15 17.08 -3.92 -18.90
C GLU A 15 16.79 -4.77 -17.65
N LEU A 16 17.61 -4.64 -16.61
CA LEU A 16 17.43 -5.35 -15.35
C LEU A 16 16.18 -4.87 -14.61
N GLU A 17 15.86 -3.58 -14.68
CA GLU A 17 14.63 -3.03 -14.11
C GLU A 17 13.40 -3.62 -14.80
N THR A 18 13.40 -3.68 -16.13
CA THR A 18 12.31 -4.30 -16.92
C THR A 18 12.18 -5.79 -16.61
N THR A 19 13.30 -6.50 -16.49
CA THR A 19 13.33 -7.94 -16.18
C THR A 19 12.71 -8.20 -14.81
N LEU A 20 13.09 -7.42 -13.80
CA LEU A 20 12.52 -7.53 -12.46
C LEU A 20 11.02 -7.19 -12.46
N ALA A 21 10.62 -6.10 -13.12
CA ALA A 21 9.23 -5.69 -13.21
C ALA A 21 8.34 -6.78 -13.81
N LYS A 22 8.76 -7.38 -14.93
CA LYS A 22 8.06 -8.50 -15.58
C LYS A 22 7.95 -9.71 -14.65
N LYS A 23 9.01 -10.05 -13.91
CA LYS A 23 9.00 -11.17 -12.98
C LYS A 23 7.98 -10.95 -11.86
N LEU A 24 7.91 -9.74 -11.31
CA LEU A 24 6.93 -9.39 -10.28
C LEU A 24 5.50 -9.51 -10.81
N ILE A 25 5.22 -8.89 -11.96
CA ILE A 25 3.91 -8.93 -12.65
C ILE A 25 3.44 -10.38 -12.89
N LEU A 26 4.33 -11.25 -13.35
CA LEU A 26 3.99 -12.66 -13.61
C LEU A 26 3.80 -13.50 -12.33
N SER A 27 4.27 -13.02 -11.17
CA SER A 27 4.26 -13.78 -9.92
C SER A 27 3.11 -13.42 -8.99
N TYR A 28 2.35 -12.36 -9.26
CA TYR A 28 1.33 -11.85 -8.35
C TYR A 28 0.05 -11.44 -9.10
N GLU A 29 -1.10 -11.97 -8.69
CA GLU A 29 -2.36 -11.71 -9.39
C GLU A 29 -2.82 -10.27 -9.18
N GLY A 30 -3.30 -9.63 -10.26
CA GLY A 30 -3.76 -8.24 -10.24
C GLY A 30 -2.66 -7.19 -10.40
N LEU A 31 -1.41 -7.61 -10.54
CA LEU A 31 -0.26 -6.75 -10.76
C LEU A 31 0.00 -6.57 -12.27
N GLU A 32 -0.37 -5.43 -12.85
CA GLU A 32 -0.16 -5.16 -14.29
C GLU A 32 0.96 -4.14 -14.54
N LYS A 33 1.12 -3.19 -13.62
CA LYS A 33 2.23 -2.22 -13.61
C LYS A 33 2.86 -2.17 -12.24
N VAL A 34 4.18 -1.92 -12.21
CA VAL A 34 4.95 -1.75 -10.98
C VAL A 34 5.88 -0.57 -11.10
N ARG A 35 6.11 0.13 -9.98
CA ARG A 35 7.12 1.17 -9.86
C ARG A 35 8.09 0.82 -8.73
N LEU A 36 9.36 0.65 -9.10
CA LEU A 36 10.46 0.43 -8.16
C LEU A 36 10.78 1.72 -7.39
N VAL A 37 11.01 1.58 -6.09
CA VAL A 37 11.40 2.65 -5.15
C VAL A 37 12.43 2.10 -4.14
N SER A 38 12.97 2.94 -3.28
CA SER A 38 14.09 2.59 -2.40
C SER A 38 13.65 1.88 -1.11
N SER A 39 12.41 2.08 -0.67
CA SER A 39 11.93 1.53 0.61
C SER A 39 10.43 1.22 0.64
N GLY A 40 10.03 0.36 1.59
CA GLY A 40 8.62 0.10 1.86
C GLY A 40 7.83 1.36 2.21
N THR A 41 8.43 2.27 2.99
CA THR A 41 7.83 3.59 3.30
C THR A 41 7.54 4.39 2.03
N GLU A 42 8.47 4.45 1.07
CA GLU A 42 8.24 5.15 -0.19
C GLU A 42 7.15 4.49 -1.03
N ALA A 43 7.07 3.15 -1.00
CA ALA A 43 6.05 2.39 -1.71
C ALA A 43 4.65 2.70 -1.14
N THR A 44 4.49 2.66 0.18
CA THR A 44 3.20 2.94 0.84
C THR A 44 2.78 4.40 0.67
N MET A 45 3.71 5.36 0.82
CA MET A 45 3.44 6.78 0.55
C MET A 45 2.95 7.01 -0.88
N SER A 46 3.57 6.34 -1.85
CA SER A 46 3.21 6.49 -3.27
C SER A 46 1.88 5.81 -3.60
N ALA A 47 1.64 4.61 -3.05
CA ALA A 47 0.39 3.89 -3.23
C ALA A 47 -0.81 4.65 -2.64
N ILE A 48 -0.67 5.21 -1.43
CA ILE A 48 -1.69 6.05 -0.80
C ILE A 48 -1.95 7.31 -1.62
N ARG A 49 -0.90 7.97 -2.13
CA ARG A 49 -1.07 9.16 -2.97
C ARG A 49 -1.84 8.83 -4.25
N LEU A 50 -1.53 7.70 -4.89
CA LEU A 50 -2.25 7.22 -6.07
C LEU A 50 -3.71 6.89 -5.73
N ALA A 51 -3.95 6.21 -4.61
CA ALA A 51 -5.29 5.86 -4.15
C ALA A 51 -6.17 7.09 -3.89
N ARG A 52 -5.62 8.15 -3.26
CA ARG A 52 -6.31 9.43 -3.09
C ARG A 52 -6.63 10.10 -4.43
N ALA A 53 -5.67 10.12 -5.36
CA ALA A 53 -5.90 10.68 -6.68
C ALA A 53 -7.01 9.93 -7.45
N PHE A 54 -7.03 8.60 -7.34
CA PHE A 54 -8.02 7.75 -8.02
C PHE A 54 -9.41 7.86 -7.40
N SER A 55 -9.53 7.77 -6.08
CA SER A 55 -10.81 7.84 -5.38
C SER A 55 -11.38 9.26 -5.30
N GLY A 56 -10.53 10.28 -5.42
CA GLY A 56 -10.91 11.69 -5.20
C GLY A 56 -11.22 12.02 -3.74
N LYS A 57 -10.76 11.19 -2.80
CA LYS A 57 -11.07 11.28 -1.37
C LYS A 57 -9.79 11.31 -0.55
N ASP A 58 -9.81 12.08 0.54
CA ASP A 58 -8.63 12.33 1.36
C ASP A 58 -8.40 11.29 2.46
N ASP A 59 -9.46 10.65 2.97
CA ASP A 59 -9.36 9.81 4.15
C ASP A 59 -8.74 8.44 3.85
N ILE A 60 -7.81 8.05 4.71
CA ILE A 60 -7.15 6.74 4.76
C ILE A 60 -7.74 5.96 5.93
N LEU A 61 -8.01 4.66 5.74
CA LEU A 61 -8.21 3.72 6.83
C LEU A 61 -6.99 2.80 6.95
N LYS A 62 -6.44 2.70 8.16
CA LYS A 62 -5.44 1.70 8.55
C LYS A 62 -5.92 0.91 9.77
N PHE A 63 -5.15 -0.12 10.12
CA PHE A 63 -5.46 -0.98 11.26
C PHE A 63 -4.45 -0.79 12.40
N GLU A 64 -4.94 -0.79 13.63
CA GLU A 64 -4.10 -0.80 14.83
C GLU A 64 -3.11 -1.99 14.79
N GLY A 65 -1.88 -1.76 15.23
CA GLY A 65 -0.81 -2.77 15.21
C GLY A 65 -0.14 -3.00 13.84
N CYS A 66 -0.78 -2.61 12.72
CA CYS A 66 -0.13 -2.61 11.42
C CYS A 66 0.81 -1.41 11.25
N TYR A 67 1.97 -1.63 10.62
CA TYR A 67 2.96 -0.59 10.32
C TYR A 67 3.31 -0.59 8.83
N HIS A 68 3.22 0.62 8.25
CA HIS A 68 3.32 0.85 6.80
C HIS A 68 4.41 1.87 6.46
N GLY A 69 5.45 1.96 7.30
CA GLY A 69 6.43 3.04 7.24
C GLY A 69 6.06 4.23 8.12
N HIS A 70 6.97 5.20 8.17
CA HIS A 70 6.93 6.32 9.12
C HIS A 70 6.57 7.66 8.46
N SER A 71 5.76 7.64 7.40
CA SER A 71 5.19 8.87 6.84
C SER A 71 4.18 9.46 7.81
N ASP A 72 4.17 10.78 7.99
CA ASP A 72 3.38 11.47 9.01
C ASP A 72 1.90 11.07 9.06
N SER A 73 1.25 10.90 7.90
CA SER A 73 -0.16 10.49 7.85
C SER A 73 -0.42 9.06 8.34
N LEU A 74 0.60 8.25 8.58
CA LEU A 74 0.49 6.87 9.09
C LEU A 74 0.97 6.75 10.54
N LEU A 75 1.62 7.79 11.09
CA LEU A 75 2.00 7.90 12.50
C LEU A 75 0.82 8.39 13.34
N VAL A 76 -0.25 7.59 13.30
CA VAL A 76 -1.56 7.92 13.83
C VAL A 76 -2.05 6.74 14.67
N GLY A 77 -2.38 7.02 15.94
CA GLY A 77 -2.86 6.02 16.88
C GLY A 77 -4.38 5.93 16.89
N ALA A 78 -4.91 4.83 17.46
CA ALA A 78 -6.32 4.76 17.80
C ALA A 78 -6.60 5.79 18.91
N GLY A 79 -7.53 6.73 18.69
CA GLY A 79 -7.98 7.62 19.75
C GLY A 79 -8.80 6.86 20.80
N SER A 80 -9.17 7.54 21.88
CA SER A 80 -9.84 6.96 23.06
C SER A 80 -11.28 6.45 22.83
N GLY A 81 -11.76 6.37 21.59
CA GLY A 81 -13.09 5.89 21.21
C GLY A 81 -13.07 5.01 19.96
N CYS A 82 -14.07 4.14 19.82
CA CYS A 82 -14.25 3.28 18.64
C CYS A 82 -14.42 4.15 17.38
N ALA A 83 -13.38 4.16 16.54
CA ALA A 83 -13.24 5.00 15.34
C ALA A 83 -13.24 6.51 15.65
N THR A 84 -12.03 7.07 15.79
CA THR A 84 -11.80 8.51 15.90
C THR A 84 -10.84 8.95 14.80
N PHE A 85 -11.05 10.14 14.24
CA PHE A 85 -10.03 10.79 13.42
C PHE A 85 -8.76 10.91 14.25
N GLY A 86 -7.67 10.33 13.75
CA GLY A 86 -6.64 9.88 14.66
C GLY A 86 -5.79 11.01 15.25
N VAL A 87 -5.29 10.72 16.46
CA VAL A 87 -4.33 11.57 17.16
C VAL A 87 -2.92 11.15 16.72
N PRO A 88 -1.98 12.08 16.52
CA PRO A 88 -0.60 11.74 16.24
C PRO A 88 -0.05 10.77 17.29
N SER A 89 0.55 9.67 16.84
CA SER A 89 1.17 8.68 17.74
C SER A 89 2.63 8.98 18.05
N SER A 90 3.21 9.99 17.40
CA SER A 90 4.61 10.40 17.55
C SER A 90 4.70 11.90 17.75
N LEU A 91 5.61 12.32 18.63
CA LEU A 91 5.97 13.73 18.75
C LEU A 91 6.56 14.22 17.41
N GLY A 92 6.29 15.48 17.08
CA GLY A 92 6.77 16.10 15.83
C GLY A 92 5.85 15.93 14.62
N VAL A 93 4.77 15.15 14.72
CA VAL A 93 3.73 15.08 13.69
C VAL A 93 2.64 16.11 13.99
N PRO A 94 2.41 17.12 13.13
CA PRO A 94 1.31 18.07 13.29
C PRO A 94 -0.05 17.38 13.24
N GLN A 95 -1.01 17.88 14.04
CA GLN A 95 -2.39 17.37 14.07
C GLN A 95 -3.06 17.38 12.68
N ASP A 96 -2.72 18.36 11.83
CA ASP A 96 -3.26 18.45 10.47
C ASP A 96 -2.89 17.26 9.59
N PHE A 97 -1.82 16.54 9.90
CA PHE A 97 -1.39 15.38 9.12
C PHE A 97 -2.09 14.08 9.54
N SER A 98 -2.66 14.04 10.75
CA SER A 98 -3.39 12.86 11.25
C SER A 98 -4.90 12.91 11.00
N ARG A 99 -5.45 14.09 10.70
CA ARG A 99 -6.91 14.30 10.55
C ARG A 99 -7.58 13.52 9.42
N HIS A 100 -6.81 13.02 8.45
CA HIS A 100 -7.31 12.21 7.33
C HIS A 100 -6.95 10.73 7.48
N THR A 101 -6.66 10.27 8.70
CA THR A 101 -6.32 8.88 8.96
C THR A 101 -7.22 8.34 10.06
N LEU A 102 -8.04 7.39 9.69
CA LEU A 102 -8.86 6.60 10.60
C LEU A 102 -8.12 5.32 10.96
N VAL A 103 -8.32 4.86 12.19
CA VAL A 103 -7.71 3.63 12.70
C VAL A 103 -8.81 2.68 13.16
N ALA A 104 -8.96 1.55 12.48
CA ALA A 104 -9.81 0.45 12.90
C ALA A 104 -9.03 -0.59 13.70
N ARG A 105 -9.72 -1.39 14.51
CA ARG A 105 -9.14 -2.57 15.15
C ARG A 105 -8.98 -3.68 14.10
N TYR A 106 -7.80 -4.28 14.05
CA TYR A 106 -7.52 -5.41 13.15
C TYR A 106 -8.40 -6.62 13.53
N ASN A 107 -8.94 -7.34 12.54
CA ASN A 107 -9.86 -8.46 12.74
C ASN A 107 -11.19 -8.12 13.47
N ASP A 108 -11.58 -6.85 13.52
CA ASP A 108 -12.86 -6.39 14.08
C ASP A 108 -13.73 -5.74 13.00
N THR A 109 -14.71 -6.50 12.53
CA THR A 109 -15.65 -6.08 11.49
C THR A 109 -16.55 -4.91 11.92
N GLU A 110 -16.91 -4.81 13.20
CA GLU A 110 -17.77 -3.71 13.65
C GLU A 110 -16.99 -2.39 13.75
N SER A 111 -15.73 -2.44 14.19
CA SER A 111 -14.83 -1.29 14.13
C SER A 111 -14.59 -0.83 12.69
N LEU A 112 -14.40 -1.78 11.77
CA LEU A 112 -14.28 -1.53 10.34
C LEU A 112 -15.51 -0.82 9.76
N LYS A 113 -16.71 -1.38 9.97
CA LYS A 113 -17.98 -0.79 9.51
C LYS A 113 -18.22 0.60 10.09
N THR A 114 -17.85 0.82 11.35
CA THR A 114 -17.96 2.13 12.01
C THR A 114 -17.10 3.16 11.30
N CYS A 115 -15.85 2.83 10.94
CA CYS A 115 -14.98 3.74 10.18
C CYS A 115 -15.58 4.11 8.82
N PHE A 116 -16.14 3.14 8.08
CA PHE A 116 -16.80 3.40 6.79
C PHE A 116 -18.09 4.21 6.88
N LYS A 117 -18.77 4.19 8.03
CA LYS A 117 -19.94 5.05 8.29
C LYS A 117 -19.55 6.49 8.60
N GLN A 118 -18.40 6.70 9.25
CA GLN A 118 -17.99 8.02 9.75
C GLN A 118 -17.08 8.78 8.78
N GLY A 119 -16.17 8.07 8.09
CA GLY A 119 -15.17 8.67 7.20
C GLY A 119 -15.58 8.62 5.74
N ASN A 120 -15.03 9.54 4.95
CA ASN A 120 -15.14 9.49 3.49
C ASN A 120 -13.92 8.76 2.92
N ILE A 121 -13.82 7.46 3.22
CA ILE A 121 -12.62 6.67 2.95
C ILE A 121 -12.37 6.53 1.45
N GLY A 122 -11.18 6.95 1.01
CA GLY A 122 -10.67 6.78 -0.35
C GLY A 122 -9.63 5.68 -0.51
N CYS A 123 -8.99 5.33 0.60
CA CYS A 123 -7.89 4.39 0.62
C CYS A 123 -7.96 3.55 1.90
N VAL A 124 -7.84 2.24 1.75
CA VAL A 124 -7.62 1.32 2.87
C VAL A 124 -6.25 0.69 2.70
N ILE A 125 -5.44 0.67 3.74
CA ILE A 125 -4.17 -0.07 3.75
C ILE A 125 -4.13 -1.07 4.90
N ILE A 126 -3.72 -2.31 4.60
CA ILE A 126 -3.68 -3.41 5.55
C ILE A 126 -2.48 -4.32 5.28
N GLU A 127 -1.82 -4.83 6.32
CA GLU A 127 -0.98 -6.01 6.22
C GLU A 127 -1.92 -7.24 6.24
N PRO A 128 -2.10 -8.02 5.16
CA PRO A 128 -3.04 -9.15 5.19
C PRO A 128 -2.63 -10.25 6.18
N ILE A 129 -1.32 -10.32 6.44
CA ILE A 129 -0.72 -11.02 7.56
C ILE A 129 0.09 -9.98 8.33
N ALA A 130 -0.49 -9.44 9.40
CA ALA A 130 0.23 -8.49 10.24
C ALA A 130 1.46 -9.16 10.83
N GLY A 131 2.60 -8.47 10.73
CA GLY A 131 3.88 -8.91 11.32
C GLY A 131 4.42 -7.97 12.38
N ASN A 132 3.99 -6.70 12.38
CA ASN A 132 4.51 -5.67 13.29
C ASN A 132 3.89 -5.72 14.70
N MET A 133 2.78 -6.45 14.87
CA MET A 133 2.18 -6.78 16.17
C MET A 133 2.31 -8.28 16.51
N GLY A 134 3.38 -8.91 16.02
CA GLY A 134 3.52 -10.37 15.98
C GLY A 134 2.89 -10.96 14.71
N LEU A 135 2.92 -12.29 14.58
CA LEU A 135 2.32 -13.01 13.44
C LEU A 135 0.81 -13.16 13.65
N VAL A 136 0.03 -12.24 13.08
CA VAL A 136 -1.43 -12.23 13.22
C VAL A 136 -2.08 -12.18 11.82
N PRO A 137 -2.42 -13.35 11.24
CA PRO A 137 -3.18 -13.39 10.00
C PRO A 137 -4.54 -12.71 10.13
N ALA A 138 -4.96 -11.98 9.10
CA ALA A 138 -6.34 -11.52 9.04
C ALA A 138 -7.28 -12.72 8.88
N LYS A 139 -8.42 -12.68 9.56
CA LYS A 139 -9.50 -13.65 9.36
C LYS A 139 -10.06 -13.49 7.94
N LEU A 140 -10.40 -14.61 7.29
CA LEU A 140 -10.86 -14.60 5.91
C LEU A 140 -12.14 -13.77 5.76
N GLU A 141 -13.10 -13.97 6.66
CA GLU A 141 -14.36 -13.23 6.70
C GLU A 141 -14.15 -11.72 6.90
N PHE A 142 -13.12 -11.34 7.64
CA PHE A 142 -12.76 -9.94 7.84
C PHE A 142 -12.17 -9.31 6.57
N LEU A 143 -11.26 -10.00 5.88
CA LEU A 143 -10.72 -9.51 4.60
C LEU A 143 -11.77 -9.46 3.50
N GLN A 144 -12.70 -10.43 3.46
CA GLN A 144 -13.80 -10.45 2.50
C GLN A 144 -14.73 -9.26 2.73
N GLU A 145 -15.11 -8.99 3.97
CA GLU A 145 -15.91 -7.82 4.33
C GLU A 145 -15.18 -6.52 3.99
N LEU A 146 -13.87 -6.44 4.31
CA LEU A 146 -13.04 -5.29 3.96
C LEU A 146 -13.04 -5.01 2.46
N HIS A 147 -12.85 -6.05 1.66
CA HIS A 147 -12.86 -5.97 0.21
C HIS A 147 -14.24 -5.53 -0.32
N ALA A 148 -15.33 -6.08 0.22
CA ALA A 148 -16.69 -5.69 -0.15
C ALA A 148 -16.98 -4.21 0.18
N LEU A 149 -16.60 -3.76 1.37
CA LEU A 149 -16.77 -2.35 1.79
C LEU A 149 -15.95 -1.39 0.93
N CYS A 150 -14.71 -1.75 0.57
CA CYS A 150 -13.91 -0.94 -0.36
C CYS A 150 -14.63 -0.75 -1.70
N ALA A 151 -15.16 -1.84 -2.27
CA ALA A 151 -15.91 -1.78 -3.53
C ALA A 151 -17.19 -0.93 -3.41
N GLN A 152 -17.98 -1.12 -2.36
CA GLN A 152 -19.22 -0.38 -2.11
C GLN A 152 -18.98 1.13 -1.95
N HIS A 153 -17.88 1.51 -1.29
CA HIS A 153 -17.57 2.91 -0.99
C HIS A 153 -16.62 3.55 -2.00
N HIS A 154 -16.26 2.88 -3.10
CA HIS A 154 -15.24 3.36 -4.05
C HIS A 154 -13.92 3.75 -3.37
N ALA A 155 -13.50 2.96 -2.38
CA ALA A 155 -12.20 3.07 -1.74
C ALA A 155 -11.22 2.09 -2.38
N VAL A 156 -9.97 2.51 -2.54
CA VAL A 156 -8.90 1.67 -3.08
C VAL A 156 -8.35 0.77 -1.97
N LEU A 157 -8.37 -0.54 -2.17
CA LEU A 157 -7.78 -1.50 -1.25
C LEU A 157 -6.29 -1.71 -1.55
N ILE A 158 -5.43 -1.40 -0.59
CA ILE A 158 -3.98 -1.60 -0.65
C ILE A 158 -3.58 -2.74 0.28
N PHE A 159 -2.98 -3.78 -0.26
CA PHE A 159 -2.27 -4.77 0.55
C PHE A 159 -0.81 -4.37 0.72
N ASP A 160 -0.41 -4.21 1.97
CA ASP A 160 0.98 -4.08 2.34
C ASP A 160 1.61 -5.46 2.49
N GLU A 161 2.24 -5.91 1.40
CA GLU A 161 2.96 -7.17 1.29
C GLU A 161 4.48 -6.95 1.44
N VAL A 162 4.92 -5.84 2.04
CA VAL A 162 6.35 -5.58 2.27
C VAL A 162 6.97 -6.67 3.15
N MET A 163 6.21 -7.30 4.04
CA MET A 163 6.67 -8.45 4.83
C MET A 163 6.26 -9.80 4.25
N SER A 164 4.97 -9.97 3.92
CA SER A 164 4.38 -11.24 3.49
C SER A 164 4.68 -11.61 2.05
N GLY A 165 4.90 -10.62 1.17
CA GLY A 165 5.12 -10.81 -0.25
C GLY A 165 6.35 -11.66 -0.53
N PHE A 166 6.15 -12.75 -1.30
CA PHE A 166 7.18 -13.74 -1.62
C PHE A 166 7.82 -14.43 -0.40
N ARG A 167 7.24 -14.25 0.79
CA ARG A 167 7.66 -14.88 2.05
C ARG A 167 6.64 -15.87 2.55
N ALA A 168 5.38 -15.44 2.63
CA ALA A 168 4.27 -16.29 3.07
C ALA A 168 4.00 -17.37 2.04
N SER A 169 4.02 -17.01 0.75
CA SER A 169 4.00 -17.93 -0.37
C SER A 169 4.62 -17.27 -1.61
N ALA A 170 4.73 -18.00 -2.73
CA ALA A 170 5.17 -17.44 -4.00
C ALA A 170 4.25 -16.31 -4.52
N SER A 171 2.96 -16.32 -4.15
CA SER A 171 1.99 -15.27 -4.45
C SER A 171 1.66 -14.40 -3.23
N GLY A 172 2.58 -14.30 -2.26
CA GLY A 172 2.37 -13.50 -1.05
C GLY A 172 1.25 -14.06 -0.17
N SER A 173 0.41 -13.20 0.38
CA SER A 173 -0.72 -13.61 1.20
C SER A 173 -1.90 -14.15 0.38
N GLN A 174 -1.97 -13.85 -0.93
CA GLN A 174 -3.09 -14.25 -1.81
C GLN A 174 -3.33 -15.76 -1.81
N HIS A 175 -2.29 -16.56 -1.61
CA HIS A 175 -2.42 -18.01 -1.49
C HIS A 175 -3.40 -18.45 -0.39
N TYR A 176 -3.54 -17.67 0.69
CA TYR A 176 -4.35 -18.03 1.85
C TYR A 176 -5.76 -17.46 1.82
N HIS A 177 -5.96 -16.29 1.22
CA HIS A 177 -7.25 -15.60 1.24
C HIS A 177 -7.90 -15.46 -0.15
N HIS A 178 -7.17 -15.70 -1.25
CA HIS A 178 -7.68 -15.65 -2.62
C HIS A 178 -8.35 -14.33 -3.01
N LEU A 179 -7.88 -13.21 -2.43
CA LEU A 179 -8.36 -11.87 -2.71
C LEU A 179 -7.28 -11.09 -3.44
N VAL A 180 -7.71 -10.29 -4.41
CA VAL A 180 -6.83 -9.44 -5.23
C VAL A 180 -7.06 -7.99 -4.81
N PRO A 181 -6.06 -7.29 -4.27
CA PRO A 181 -6.19 -5.88 -3.92
C PRO A 181 -6.15 -4.99 -5.18
N ASP A 182 -6.55 -3.73 -5.04
CA ASP A 182 -6.42 -2.73 -6.11
C ASP A 182 -4.98 -2.29 -6.33
N LEU A 183 -4.24 -2.17 -5.22
CA LEU A 183 -2.80 -1.88 -5.18
C LEU A 183 -2.10 -2.81 -4.18
N VAL A 184 -0.83 -3.04 -4.40
CA VAL A 184 0.03 -3.82 -3.52
C VAL A 184 1.39 -3.14 -3.36
N THR A 185 1.96 -3.22 -2.16
CA THR A 185 3.33 -2.78 -1.90
C THR A 185 4.22 -3.97 -1.56
N PHE A 186 5.43 -3.99 -2.12
CA PHE A 186 6.45 -4.99 -1.83
C PHE A 186 7.75 -4.33 -1.38
N GLY A 187 8.56 -5.08 -0.65
CA GLY A 187 9.91 -4.71 -0.26
C GLY A 187 10.65 -5.96 0.19
N LYS A 188 11.65 -5.79 1.06
CA LYS A 188 12.39 -6.88 1.71
C LYS A 188 12.87 -7.95 0.71
N VAL A 189 12.08 -9.01 0.52
CA VAL A 189 12.40 -10.17 -0.33
C VAL A 189 12.78 -9.74 -1.75
N ILE A 190 12.06 -8.78 -2.34
CA ILE A 190 12.32 -8.37 -3.74
C ILE A 190 13.68 -7.68 -3.92
N GLY A 191 14.24 -7.11 -2.86
CA GLY A 191 15.57 -6.51 -2.86
C GLY A 191 16.70 -7.50 -2.59
N GLY A 192 16.39 -8.74 -2.19
CA GLY A 192 17.41 -9.74 -1.89
C GLY A 192 18.43 -9.30 -0.83
N GLY A 193 18.02 -8.43 0.10
CA GLY A 193 18.91 -7.83 1.11
C GLY A 193 19.42 -6.42 0.78
N LEU A 194 19.17 -5.91 -0.43
CA LEU A 194 19.44 -4.52 -0.80
C LEU A 194 18.20 -3.63 -0.62
N PRO A 195 18.37 -2.31 -0.43
CA PRO A 195 17.26 -1.35 -0.41
C PRO A 195 16.53 -1.35 -1.76
N LEU A 196 15.36 -1.99 -1.78
CA LEU A 196 14.48 -2.02 -2.93
C LEU A 196 13.07 -2.36 -2.46
N ALA A 197 12.12 -1.64 -3.03
CA ALA A 197 10.70 -1.84 -2.84
C ALA A 197 9.97 -1.53 -4.14
N CYS A 198 8.68 -1.82 -4.18
CA CYS A 198 7.83 -1.35 -5.26
C CYS A 198 6.38 -1.20 -4.79
N PHE A 199 5.62 -0.45 -5.56
CA PHE A 199 4.16 -0.46 -5.49
C PHE A 199 3.59 -0.73 -6.87
N GLY A 200 2.45 -1.39 -6.93
CA GLY A 200 1.92 -1.97 -8.15
C GLY A 200 0.42 -2.26 -8.09
N GLY A 201 -0.22 -2.50 -9.23
CA GLY A 201 -1.63 -2.89 -9.33
C GLY A 201 -2.13 -2.90 -10.77
N ARG A 202 -3.46 -2.91 -10.96
CA ARG A 202 -4.09 -2.97 -12.29
C ARG A 202 -3.99 -1.64 -13.04
N SER A 203 -3.70 -1.68 -14.34
CA SER A 203 -3.45 -0.52 -15.21
C SER A 203 -4.55 0.54 -15.19
N ARG A 204 -5.83 0.15 -15.04
CA ARG A 204 -6.96 1.08 -14.90
C ARG A 204 -6.84 2.01 -13.68
N ASN A 205 -6.14 1.58 -12.63
CA ASN A 205 -5.88 2.38 -11.43
C ASN A 205 -4.65 3.29 -11.63
N TYR A 206 -3.86 3.09 -12.69
CA TYR A 206 -2.61 3.82 -12.99
C TYR A 206 -2.76 4.98 -13.97
N GLY A 207 -3.97 5.24 -14.50
CA GLY A 207 -4.22 6.38 -15.41
C GLY A 207 -3.90 7.78 -14.82
N LEU A 208 -3.51 7.84 -13.54
CA LEU A 208 -3.25 9.05 -12.76
C LEU A 208 -1.82 9.15 -12.22
N ALA A 209 -0.92 8.24 -12.58
CA ALA A 209 0.43 8.16 -12.00
C ALA A 209 1.41 9.27 -12.48
N SER A 210 0.93 10.32 -13.16
CA SER A 210 1.66 11.57 -13.31
C SER A 210 1.09 12.61 -12.33
N PRO A 211 1.86 13.09 -11.33
CA PRO A 211 1.38 14.02 -10.31
C PRO A 211 1.13 15.45 -10.82
N HIS A 212 1.11 15.69 -12.14
CA HIS A 212 0.83 17.01 -12.69
C HIS A 212 -0.68 17.29 -12.70
N ARG A 213 -1.14 18.16 -11.80
CA ARG A 213 -2.40 18.89 -11.98
C ARG A 213 -2.21 19.89 -13.13
N GLY A 214 -2.81 19.64 -14.29
CA GLY A 214 -2.91 20.63 -15.38
C GLY A 214 -2.30 20.16 -16.69
N GLY A 215 -3.06 20.31 -17.77
CA GLY A 215 -2.73 19.81 -19.10
C GLY A 215 -1.47 20.43 -19.70
N LEU A 216 -0.70 19.59 -20.38
CA LEU A 216 -0.01 19.83 -21.65
C LEU A 216 0.75 18.54 -22.01
N SER A 217 0.27 17.85 -23.05
CA SER A 217 1.04 16.99 -23.97
C SER A 217 2.11 16.02 -23.43
N SER A 218 1.92 15.33 -22.31
CA SER A 218 2.81 14.21 -21.95
C SER A 218 2.14 12.85 -22.16
N ARG A 219 1.77 12.55 -23.42
CA ARG A 219 1.58 11.15 -23.87
C ARG A 219 2.88 10.31 -23.84
N HIS A 220 3.92 10.81 -23.18
CA HIS A 220 5.26 10.21 -23.11
C HIS A 220 5.74 9.96 -21.68
N ALA A 221 4.94 10.29 -20.66
CA ALA A 221 5.13 9.75 -19.32
C ALA A 221 4.29 8.47 -19.16
N GLU A 222 4.41 7.57 -20.15
CA GLU A 222 3.82 6.24 -20.06
C GLU A 222 4.79 5.33 -19.33
N TRP A 223 4.32 4.84 -18.18
CA TRP A 223 4.89 3.72 -17.42
C TRP A 223 4.84 2.42 -18.21
#